data_AF-A0AAX6F529-F1
#
_entry.id   AF-A0AAX6F529-F1
#
_cell.length_a   1.000
_cell.length_b   1.000
_cell.length_c   1.000
_cell.angle_alpha   90.00
_cell.angle_beta   90.00
_cell.angle_gamma   90.00
#
_symmetry.space_group_name_H-M   'P 1'
#
loop_
_entity.id
_entity.type
_entity.pdbx_description
1 polymer ?
#
loop_
_entity_poly.entity_id
_entity_poly.type
_entity_poly.pdbx_seq_one_letter_code
_entity_poly.pdbx_strand_id
1 'polypeptide(L)'
;MGSLVSVLGSKALPQLPHIMKTMLERAHEISECPIGNSKYRHKTFDGDSSYRVPLLLSVLTVLEAVIANLGEFMSPYIGDILDLIILHQDYVLESDSKIKVGAATVRRLLTEKIPVRLLLSPLLKMYFNALKCGEFSLCLVFEMLASMVSAMDRASIGSYHVKIYQQCLVALDIRRQTPNSVKDINMVEQSVICAIISLTMKLTETMFRPLFVLTLEWSETKFEEIESSKSGSLDRSISFYKLVNKLIEQHRSLFVPYFKYLIDSCVRYLSEDQVSDSISSTPKKKKAKVVDGITSSKARIVLSPNQWHLRALILRSLYKCFVYDMKDQKFLDASNFQASALETYRLPTYGQSSSSKREVFRYTHS
;
A
#
# COMPACT_ATOMS: atom_id res chain seq x y z
N MET A 1 -30.22 9.43 25.40
CA MET A 1 -29.73 10.61 24.64
C MET A 1 -29.82 10.39 23.14
N GLY A 2 -29.30 9.29 22.56
CA GLY A 2 -29.36 9.05 21.11
C GLY A 2 -30.79 9.10 20.55
N SER A 3 -31.74 8.41 21.18
CA SER A 3 -33.16 8.45 20.80
C SER A 3 -33.81 9.83 20.92
N LEU A 4 -33.29 10.70 21.79
CA LEU A 4 -33.80 12.07 21.95
C LEU A 4 -33.28 12.96 20.80
N VAL A 5 -32.01 12.78 20.42
CA VAL A 5 -31.43 13.48 19.26
C VAL A 5 -32.11 13.03 17.97
N SER A 6 -32.42 11.74 17.81
CA SER A 6 -33.12 11.25 16.62
C SER A 6 -34.54 11.81 16.49
N VAL A 7 -35.23 12.05 17.60
CA VAL A 7 -36.57 12.66 17.60
C VAL A 7 -36.50 14.17 17.40
N LEU A 8 -35.54 14.86 18.01
CA LEU A 8 -35.44 16.32 17.95
C LEU A 8 -34.79 16.84 16.66
N GLY A 9 -33.95 16.04 16.00
CA GLY A 9 -33.23 16.42 14.80
C GLY A 9 -32.44 17.73 14.99
N SER A 10 -32.67 18.70 14.10
CA SER A 10 -32.02 20.03 14.15
C SER A 10 -32.31 20.82 15.42
N LYS A 11 -33.42 20.54 16.13
CA LYS A 11 -33.76 21.22 17.40
C LYS A 11 -32.83 20.85 18.55
N ALA A 12 -32.03 19.79 18.42
CA ALA A 12 -31.04 19.40 19.41
C ALA A 12 -29.73 20.21 19.32
N LEU A 13 -29.54 21.01 18.26
CA LEU A 13 -28.29 21.75 17.99
C LEU A 13 -27.80 22.63 19.16
N PRO A 14 -28.65 23.37 19.90
CA PRO A 14 -28.20 24.20 21.03
C PRO A 14 -27.54 23.39 22.16
N GLN A 15 -27.91 22.12 22.31
CA GLN A 15 -27.41 21.24 23.36
C GLN A 15 -26.23 20.36 22.88
N LEU A 16 -25.91 20.39 21.58
CA LEU A 16 -24.87 19.55 20.98
C LEU A 16 -23.51 19.67 21.69
N PRO A 17 -23.00 20.86 22.04
CA PRO A 17 -21.71 20.97 22.73
C PRO A 17 -21.68 20.25 24.08
N HIS A 18 -22.76 20.36 24.86
CA HIS A 18 -22.86 19.67 26.14
C HIS A 18 -22.96 18.16 25.95
N ILE A 19 -23.77 17.71 24.99
CA ILE A 19 -23.94 16.27 24.70
C ILE A 19 -22.59 15.68 24.29
N MET A 20 -21.89 16.32 23.34
CA MET A 20 -20.61 15.83 22.83
C MET A 20 -19.53 15.84 23.89
N LYS A 21 -19.42 16.92 24.68
CA LYS A 21 -18.44 17.01 25.77
C LYS A 21 -18.62 15.87 26.78
N THR A 22 -19.82 15.74 27.36
CA THR A 22 -20.08 14.72 28.38
C THR A 22 -19.93 13.31 27.83
N MET A 23 -20.40 13.05 26.60
CA MET A 23 -20.29 11.74 25.98
C MET A 23 -18.84 11.37 25.67
N LEU A 24 -18.05 12.28 25.09
CA LEU A 24 -16.64 12.03 24.79
C LEU A 24 -15.83 11.84 26.07
N GLU A 25 -16.02 12.68 27.09
CA GLU A 25 -15.36 12.53 28.40
C GLU A 25 -15.63 11.14 29.00
N ARG A 26 -16.91 10.73 29.06
CA ARG A 26 -17.28 9.41 29.59
C ARG A 26 -16.75 8.25 28.73
N ALA A 27 -16.77 8.40 27.41
CA ALA A 27 -16.26 7.36 26.52
C ALA A 27 -14.75 7.14 26.70
N HIS A 28 -13.98 8.22 26.88
CA HIS A 28 -12.54 8.13 27.12
C HIS A 28 -12.18 7.66 28.54
N GLU A 29 -13.04 7.87 29.54
CA GLU A 29 -12.86 7.30 30.89
C GLU A 29 -13.05 5.78 30.92
N ILE A 30 -13.98 5.27 30.11
CA ILE A 30 -14.42 3.87 30.13
C ILE A 30 -13.63 3.01 29.13
N SER A 31 -13.14 3.62 28.05
CA SER A 31 -12.50 2.89 26.95
C SER A 31 -10.99 3.08 26.92
N GLU A 32 -10.26 2.00 26.65
CA GLU A 32 -8.80 1.98 26.70
C GLU A 32 -8.16 2.36 25.36
N CYS A 33 -7.41 3.46 25.36
CA CYS A 33 -6.56 3.89 24.25
C CYS A 33 -5.07 3.66 24.60
N PRO A 34 -4.32 2.87 23.80
CA PRO A 34 -2.91 2.56 24.07
C PRO A 34 -1.98 3.79 24.19
N ILE A 35 -2.34 4.90 23.57
CA ILE A 35 -1.49 6.10 23.48
C ILE A 35 -1.83 7.13 24.56
N GLY A 36 -2.98 6.98 25.24
CA GLY A 36 -3.47 7.88 26.27
C GLY A 36 -3.64 9.32 25.79
N ASN A 37 -4.85 9.73 25.41
CA ASN A 37 -5.08 11.10 24.98
C ASN A 37 -4.98 12.08 26.17
N SER A 38 -4.02 13.01 26.14
CA SER A 38 -3.74 13.93 27.27
C SER A 38 -4.95 14.79 27.69
N LYS A 39 -5.89 15.02 26.77
CA LYS A 39 -7.12 15.79 27.02
C LYS A 39 -8.07 15.12 28.01
N TYR A 40 -8.10 13.79 28.06
CA TYR A 40 -9.10 13.01 28.80
C TYR A 40 -8.48 12.13 29.90
N ARG A 41 -7.26 12.46 30.33
CA ARG A 41 -6.55 11.75 31.42
C ARG A 41 -7.18 12.07 32.78
N HIS A 42 -8.30 11.42 33.08
CA HIS A 42 -8.79 11.26 34.45
C HIS A 42 -8.86 9.76 34.79
N LYS A 43 -8.81 9.47 36.10
CA LYS A 43 -8.66 8.12 36.70
C LYS A 43 -9.44 7.05 35.92
N THR A 44 -8.75 5.96 35.60
CA THR A 44 -9.35 4.71 35.13
C THR A 44 -10.61 4.41 35.94
N PHE A 45 -11.73 4.23 35.25
CA PHE A 45 -13.01 3.95 35.87
C PHE A 45 -12.90 2.64 36.67
N ASP A 46 -12.83 2.74 38.01
CA ASP A 46 -12.80 1.61 38.97
C ASP A 46 -14.22 1.04 39.20
N GLY A 47 -15.05 1.11 38.15
CA GLY A 47 -16.45 0.73 38.19
C GLY A 47 -16.67 -0.70 37.74
N ASP A 48 -17.62 -1.37 38.38
CA ASP A 48 -18.04 -2.74 38.10
C ASP A 48 -18.21 -3.00 36.58
N SER A 49 -17.50 -4.03 36.08
CA SER A 49 -17.47 -4.44 34.67
C SER A 49 -18.86 -4.63 34.04
N SER A 50 -19.88 -4.86 34.87
CA SER A 50 -21.28 -5.08 34.49
C SER A 50 -21.88 -3.93 33.65
N TYR A 51 -21.44 -2.69 33.85
CA TYR A 51 -21.99 -1.52 33.16
C TYR A 51 -21.17 -1.02 31.98
N ARG A 52 -19.96 -1.56 31.74
CA ARG A 52 -19.05 -1.10 30.67
C ARG A 52 -19.67 -1.26 29.27
N VAL A 53 -20.13 -2.46 28.93
CA VAL A 53 -20.71 -2.78 27.62
C VAL A 53 -21.97 -1.94 27.31
N PRO A 54 -22.96 -1.82 28.22
CA PRO A 54 -24.10 -0.92 28.02
C PRO A 54 -23.71 0.54 27.78
N LEU A 55 -22.68 1.05 28.47
CA LEU A 55 -22.20 2.42 28.30
C LEU A 55 -21.55 2.63 26.93
N LEU A 56 -20.71 1.69 26.48
CA LEU A 56 -20.11 1.73 25.14
C LEU A 56 -21.17 1.72 24.04
N LEU A 57 -22.21 0.88 24.17
CA LEU A 57 -23.35 0.85 23.24
C LEU A 57 -24.18 2.14 23.27
N SER A 58 -24.36 2.73 24.45
CA SER A 58 -25.04 4.02 24.59
C SER A 58 -24.29 5.14 23.87
N VAL A 59 -22.96 5.18 24.00
CA VAL A 59 -22.08 6.10 23.26
C VAL A 59 -22.26 5.95 21.75
N LEU A 60 -22.21 4.71 21.24
CA LEU A 60 -22.40 4.44 19.81
C LEU A 60 -23.78 4.90 19.31
N THR A 61 -24.82 4.65 20.10
CA THR A 61 -26.19 5.06 19.76
C THR A 61 -26.34 6.59 19.71
N VAL A 62 -25.65 7.31 20.61
CA VAL A 62 -25.60 8.78 20.58
C VAL A 62 -24.85 9.26 19.34
N LEU A 63 -23.67 8.71 19.05
CA LEU A 63 -22.87 9.08 17.88
C LEU A 63 -23.63 8.83 16.58
N GLU A 64 -24.27 7.68 16.44
CA GLU A 64 -25.11 7.35 15.29
C GLU A 64 -26.21 8.38 15.07
N ALA A 65 -26.99 8.70 16.11
CA ALA A 65 -28.07 9.68 16.02
C ALA A 65 -27.55 11.09 15.71
N VAL A 66 -26.46 11.51 16.33
CA VAL A 66 -25.86 12.84 16.12
C VAL A 66 -25.29 12.96 14.71
N ILE A 67 -24.55 11.98 14.21
CA ILE A 67 -23.94 12.03 12.87
C ILE A 67 -25.04 11.95 11.80
N ALA A 68 -26.06 11.12 11.99
CA ALA A 68 -27.16 10.97 11.05
C ALA A 68 -27.99 12.25 10.88
N ASN A 69 -28.23 12.99 11.98
CA ASN A 69 -29.13 14.15 11.99
C ASN A 69 -28.40 15.50 11.95
N LEU A 70 -27.15 15.58 12.43
CA LEU A 70 -26.40 16.82 12.63
C LEU A 70 -24.99 16.77 12.00
N GLY A 71 -24.75 15.87 11.05
CA GLY A 71 -23.41 15.61 10.45
C GLY A 71 -22.65 16.86 10.00
N GLU A 72 -23.34 17.87 9.46
CA GLU A 72 -22.73 19.14 9.01
C GLU A 72 -22.12 19.97 10.15
N PHE A 73 -22.63 19.81 11.38
CA PHE A 73 -22.19 20.55 12.56
C PHE A 73 -21.09 19.81 13.35
N MET A 74 -20.65 18.65 12.87
CA MET A 74 -19.70 17.80 13.59
C MET A 74 -18.25 18.24 13.48
N SER A 75 -17.94 19.23 12.63
CA SER A 75 -16.57 19.70 12.37
C SER A 75 -15.65 19.82 13.59
N PRO A 76 -16.06 20.41 14.75
CA PRO A 76 -15.16 20.55 15.90
C PRO A 76 -14.93 19.22 16.65
N TYR A 77 -15.80 18.23 16.47
CA TYR A 77 -15.75 16.96 17.21
C TYR A 77 -15.21 15.79 16.39
N ILE A 78 -15.10 15.92 15.05
CA ILE A 78 -14.65 14.82 14.16
C ILE A 78 -13.34 14.21 14.64
N GLY A 79 -12.36 15.03 15.06
CA GLY A 79 -11.08 14.54 15.53
C GLY A 79 -11.21 13.61 16.74
N ASP A 80 -11.98 14.04 17.75
CA ASP A 80 -12.16 13.26 18.99
C ASP A 80 -13.05 12.02 18.76
N ILE A 81 -14.00 12.07 17.82
CA ILE A 81 -14.81 10.90 17.43
C ILE A 81 -13.95 9.87 16.70
N LEU A 82 -13.07 10.32 15.79
CA LEU A 82 -12.15 9.44 15.07
C LEU A 82 -11.15 8.80 16.04
N ASP A 83 -10.61 9.57 16.98
CA ASP A 83 -9.75 9.08 18.07
C ASP A 83 -10.45 7.91 18.78
N LEU A 84 -11.70 8.13 19.22
CA LEU A 84 -12.49 7.11 19.89
C LEU A 84 -12.77 5.87 19.02
N ILE A 85 -13.25 6.03 17.80
CA ILE A 85 -13.76 4.90 16.99
C ILE A 85 -12.66 4.12 16.25
N ILE A 86 -11.44 4.65 16.18
CA ILE A 86 -10.29 4.07 15.47
C ILE A 86 -9.19 3.62 16.42
N LEU A 87 -8.93 4.35 17.52
CA LEU A 87 -7.75 4.12 18.37
C LEU A 87 -8.04 3.33 19.64
N HIS A 88 -9.27 3.36 20.13
CA HIS A 88 -9.65 2.68 21.36
C HIS A 88 -9.97 1.20 21.12
N GLN A 89 -9.39 0.31 21.94
CA GLN A 89 -9.47 -1.13 21.72
C GLN A 89 -10.91 -1.68 21.79
N ASP A 90 -11.76 -1.10 22.65
CA ASP A 90 -13.17 -1.50 22.80
C ASP A 90 -14.03 -1.25 21.56
N TYR A 91 -13.61 -0.41 20.62
CA TYR A 91 -14.36 -0.16 19.37
C TYR A 91 -13.72 -0.82 18.14
N VAL A 92 -12.55 -1.41 18.33
CA VAL A 92 -11.69 -1.97 17.28
C VAL A 92 -11.62 -3.49 17.38
N LEU A 93 -11.37 -4.01 18.59
CA LEU A 93 -11.07 -5.41 18.89
C LEU A 93 -12.16 -6.11 19.71
N GLU A 94 -13.21 -5.39 20.08
CA GLU A 94 -14.26 -5.92 20.96
C GLU A 94 -14.96 -7.15 20.37
N SER A 95 -15.14 -8.15 21.24
CA SER A 95 -15.74 -9.44 20.91
C SER A 95 -17.27 -9.37 20.91
N ASP A 96 -17.85 -8.39 21.61
CA ASP A 96 -19.29 -8.13 21.55
C ASP A 96 -19.72 -7.72 20.14
N SER A 97 -20.58 -8.55 19.54
CA SER A 97 -21.05 -8.37 18.17
C SER A 97 -21.86 -7.09 17.98
N LYS A 98 -22.57 -6.61 19.00
CA LYS A 98 -23.37 -5.38 18.94
C LYS A 98 -22.46 -4.16 18.93
N ILE A 99 -21.41 -4.14 19.76
CA ILE A 99 -20.42 -3.06 19.76
C ILE A 99 -19.72 -3.00 18.41
N LYS A 100 -19.26 -4.16 17.90
CA LYS A 100 -18.59 -4.24 16.60
C LYS A 100 -19.46 -3.70 15.45
N VAL A 101 -20.72 -4.12 15.39
CA VAL A 101 -21.68 -3.65 14.36
C VAL A 101 -21.98 -2.16 14.55
N GLY A 102 -22.23 -1.70 15.78
CA GLY A 102 -22.49 -0.30 16.07
C GLY A 102 -21.32 0.62 15.70
N ALA A 103 -20.10 0.21 16.04
CA ALA A 103 -18.89 0.96 15.68
C ALA A 103 -18.67 1.01 14.17
N ALA A 104 -18.91 -0.10 13.46
CA ALA A 104 -18.87 -0.12 12.00
C ALA A 104 -19.93 0.81 11.37
N THR A 105 -21.15 0.84 11.94
CA THR A 105 -22.21 1.77 11.52
C THR A 105 -21.79 3.23 11.70
N VAL A 106 -21.22 3.59 12.86
CA VAL A 106 -20.71 4.95 13.12
C VAL A 106 -19.62 5.32 12.11
N ARG A 107 -18.64 4.43 11.87
CA ARG A 107 -17.57 4.66 10.87
C ARG A 107 -18.13 4.88 9.47
N ARG A 108 -19.12 4.09 9.06
CA ARG A 108 -19.81 4.24 7.77
C ARG A 108 -20.55 5.58 7.68
N LEU A 109 -21.33 5.94 8.70
CA LEU A 109 -22.07 7.19 8.76
C LEU A 109 -21.15 8.42 8.72
N LEU A 110 -19.98 8.37 9.36
CA LEU A 110 -18.98 9.43 9.24
C LEU A 110 -18.61 9.65 7.76
N THR A 111 -18.33 8.57 7.02
CA THR A 111 -17.93 8.68 5.60
C THR A 111 -19.06 9.06 4.65
N GLU A 112 -20.32 8.80 5.01
CA GLU A 112 -21.49 9.08 4.16
C GLU A 112 -22.13 10.45 4.44
N LYS A 113 -22.20 10.87 5.71
CA LYS A 113 -22.96 12.06 6.13
C LYS A 113 -22.10 13.30 6.31
N ILE A 114 -20.79 13.14 6.49
CA ILE A 114 -19.89 14.27 6.68
C ILE A 114 -19.22 14.62 5.33
N PRO A 115 -19.28 15.89 4.90
CA PRO A 115 -18.58 16.32 3.70
C PRO A 115 -17.09 15.98 3.73
N VAL A 116 -16.57 15.45 2.63
CA VAL A 116 -15.15 15.03 2.46
C VAL A 116 -14.17 16.11 2.91
N ARG A 117 -14.47 17.38 2.59
CA ARG A 117 -13.64 18.55 2.95
C ARG A 117 -13.41 18.68 4.46
N LEU A 118 -14.35 18.21 5.28
CA LEU A 118 -14.26 18.26 6.75
C LEU A 118 -13.60 17.00 7.32
N LEU A 119 -13.88 15.82 6.73
CA LEU A 119 -13.46 14.53 7.28
C LEU A 119 -12.07 14.08 6.82
N LEU A 120 -11.65 14.43 5.59
CA LEU A 120 -10.43 13.89 5.00
C LEU A 120 -9.19 14.24 5.81
N SER A 121 -8.98 15.53 6.13
CA SER A 121 -7.77 15.93 6.86
C SER A 121 -7.68 15.33 8.27
N PRO A 122 -8.75 15.30 9.09
CA PRO A 122 -8.73 14.59 10.36
C PRO A 122 -8.41 13.10 10.21
N LEU A 123 -9.01 12.40 9.23
CA LEU A 123 -8.76 10.98 9.03
C LEU A 123 -7.30 10.69 8.66
N LEU A 124 -6.70 11.44 7.73
CA LEU A 124 -5.30 11.22 7.34
C LEU A 124 -4.33 11.49 8.52
N LYS A 125 -4.67 12.43 9.42
CA LYS A 125 -3.86 12.69 10.63
C LYS A 125 -3.88 11.53 11.62
N MET A 126 -4.91 10.66 11.59
CA MET A 126 -4.99 9.50 12.48
C MET A 126 -3.91 8.45 12.19
N TYR A 127 -3.31 8.44 10.99
CA TYR A 127 -2.32 7.45 10.60
C TYR A 127 -1.19 7.28 11.63
N PHE A 128 -0.57 8.37 12.10
CA PHE A 128 0.55 8.28 13.04
C PHE A 128 0.15 7.80 14.44
N ASN A 129 -1.08 8.09 14.86
CA ASN A 129 -1.61 7.56 16.11
C ASN A 129 -1.98 6.08 15.94
N ALA A 130 -2.70 5.73 14.88
CA ALA A 130 -3.04 4.35 14.55
C ALA A 130 -1.79 3.46 14.44
N LEU A 131 -0.69 4.00 13.90
CA LEU A 131 0.61 3.33 13.83
C LEU A 131 1.11 2.91 15.22
N LYS A 132 0.83 3.66 16.29
CA LYS A 132 1.23 3.30 17.66
C LYS A 132 0.21 2.37 18.35
N CYS A 133 -1.07 2.42 17.97
CA CYS A 133 -2.11 1.53 18.51
C CYS A 133 -2.02 0.10 17.99
N GLY A 134 -1.71 -0.07 16.69
CA GLY A 134 -1.53 -1.36 16.06
C GLY A 134 -2.27 -1.53 14.73
N GLU A 135 -2.17 -2.74 14.21
CA GLU A 135 -2.64 -3.14 12.87
C GLU A 135 -4.13 -2.92 12.61
N PHE A 136 -5.01 -3.23 13.57
CA PHE A 136 -6.45 -3.06 13.39
C PHE A 136 -6.86 -1.59 13.26
N SER A 137 -6.28 -0.70 14.07
CA SER A 137 -6.47 0.75 13.95
C SER A 137 -6.00 1.26 12.60
N LEU A 138 -4.85 0.79 12.11
CA LEU A 138 -4.36 1.14 10.77
C LEU A 138 -5.32 0.65 9.68
N CYS A 139 -5.79 -0.59 9.76
CA CYS A 139 -6.77 -1.13 8.81
C CYS A 139 -8.03 -0.27 8.78
N LEU A 140 -8.56 0.14 9.93
CA LEU A 140 -9.76 0.99 10.00
C LEU A 140 -9.55 2.37 9.35
N VAL A 141 -8.37 2.99 9.49
CA VAL A 141 -8.06 4.26 8.81
C VAL A 141 -8.21 4.09 7.29
N PHE A 142 -7.64 3.03 6.73
CA PHE A 142 -7.66 2.79 5.28
C PHE A 142 -8.99 2.24 4.76
N GLU A 143 -9.73 1.47 5.55
CA GLU A 143 -11.11 1.07 5.25
C GLU A 143 -12.04 2.28 5.18
N MET A 144 -11.95 3.18 6.16
CA MET A 144 -12.71 4.43 6.15
C MET A 144 -12.29 5.34 4.98
N LEU A 145 -11.00 5.40 4.66
CA LEU A 145 -10.51 6.16 3.50
C LEU A 145 -11.06 5.58 2.19
N ALA A 146 -11.08 4.26 2.03
CA ALA A 146 -11.65 3.57 0.88
C ALA A 146 -13.16 3.85 0.74
N SER A 147 -13.91 3.77 1.84
CA SER A 147 -15.35 4.11 1.87
C SER A 147 -15.60 5.56 1.47
N MET A 148 -14.84 6.49 2.05
CA MET A 148 -14.93 7.92 1.73
C MET A 148 -14.65 8.18 0.25
N VAL A 149 -13.55 7.64 -0.29
CA VAL A 149 -13.17 7.73 -1.71
C VAL A 149 -14.29 7.18 -2.60
N SER A 150 -14.89 6.05 -2.22
CA SER A 150 -16.01 5.45 -2.96
C SER A 150 -17.25 6.33 -3.00
N ALA A 151 -17.46 7.20 -2.01
CA ALA A 151 -18.54 8.21 -1.98
C ALA A 151 -18.18 9.56 -2.65
N MET A 152 -16.89 9.85 -2.90
CA MET A 152 -16.48 11.15 -3.47
C MET A 152 -17.05 11.41 -4.87
N ASP A 153 -17.48 12.64 -5.11
CA ASP A 153 -17.84 13.13 -6.43
C ASP A 153 -16.58 13.47 -7.28
N ARG A 154 -16.78 13.71 -8.57
CA ARG A 154 -15.68 13.97 -9.52
C ARG A 154 -14.85 15.20 -9.14
N ALA A 155 -15.46 16.25 -8.58
CA ALA A 155 -14.74 17.47 -8.21
C ALA A 155 -13.87 17.22 -6.96
N SER A 156 -14.38 16.49 -5.98
CA SER A 156 -13.58 16.07 -4.81
C SER A 156 -12.40 15.18 -5.21
N ILE A 157 -12.60 14.21 -6.11
CA ILE A 157 -11.50 13.38 -6.64
C ILE A 157 -10.43 14.25 -7.30
N GLY A 158 -10.83 15.16 -8.19
CA GLY A 158 -9.90 16.09 -8.84
C GLY A 158 -9.08 16.91 -7.84
N SER A 159 -9.69 17.30 -6.72
CA SER A 159 -9.04 18.12 -5.68
C SER A 159 -8.12 17.34 -4.74
N TYR A 160 -8.45 16.07 -4.42
CA TYR A 160 -7.80 15.35 -3.31
C TYR A 160 -7.03 14.09 -3.71
N HIS A 161 -7.16 13.59 -4.95
CA HIS A 161 -6.56 12.31 -5.35
C HIS A 161 -5.06 12.22 -5.08
N VAL A 162 -4.27 13.26 -5.41
CA VAL A 162 -2.81 13.25 -5.17
C VAL A 162 -2.49 13.12 -3.69
N LYS A 163 -3.15 13.91 -2.83
CA LYS A 163 -2.93 13.89 -1.38
C LYS A 163 -3.30 12.54 -0.76
N ILE A 164 -4.41 11.96 -1.19
CA ILE A 164 -4.86 10.63 -0.74
C ILE A 164 -3.84 9.57 -1.16
N TYR A 165 -3.42 9.60 -2.43
CA TYR A 165 -2.45 8.66 -2.97
C TYR A 165 -1.10 8.73 -2.26
N GLN A 166 -0.59 9.94 -2.00
CA GLN A 166 0.64 10.17 -1.24
C GLN A 166 0.56 9.59 0.18
N GLN A 167 -0.55 9.79 0.89
CA GLN A 167 -0.72 9.20 2.22
C GLN A 167 -0.73 7.66 2.15
N CYS A 168 -1.39 7.08 1.14
CA CYS A 168 -1.36 5.64 0.93
C CYS A 168 0.06 5.14 0.62
N LEU A 169 0.87 5.89 -0.14
CA LEU A 169 2.25 5.52 -0.45
C LEU A 169 3.14 5.53 0.80
N VAL A 170 2.98 6.53 1.69
CA VAL A 170 3.64 6.56 3.00
C VAL A 170 3.28 5.32 3.82
N ALA A 171 2.00 4.93 3.81
CA ALA A 171 1.54 3.76 4.56
C ALA A 171 1.89 2.42 3.91
N LEU A 172 2.06 2.37 2.59
CA LEU A 172 2.51 1.18 1.88
C LEU A 172 3.96 0.81 2.23
N ASP A 173 4.73 1.79 2.70
CA ASP A 173 6.10 1.65 3.21
C ASP A 173 6.19 0.99 4.60
N ILE A 174 5.07 0.52 5.16
CA ILE A 174 4.98 -0.06 6.51
C ILE A 174 5.96 -1.22 6.74
N ARG A 175 6.26 -1.99 5.70
CA ARG A 175 7.20 -3.12 5.75
C ARG A 175 8.62 -2.65 6.04
N ARG A 176 9.02 -1.49 5.49
CA ARG A 176 10.31 -0.85 5.79
C ARG A 176 10.31 -0.15 7.14
N GLN A 177 9.17 0.43 7.55
CA GLN A 177 9.07 1.15 8.82
C GLN A 177 9.13 0.23 10.05
N THR A 178 8.76 -1.05 9.89
CA THR A 178 8.80 -2.10 10.94
C THR A 178 8.33 -1.62 12.32
N PRO A 179 7.11 -1.07 12.47
CA PRO A 179 6.64 -0.59 13.75
C PRO A 179 6.35 -1.76 14.72
N ASN A 180 6.83 -1.64 15.96
CA ASN A 180 6.72 -2.69 17.00
C ASN A 180 5.27 -3.06 17.37
N SER A 181 4.31 -2.17 17.09
CA SER A 181 2.88 -2.32 17.36
C SER A 181 2.13 -3.18 16.33
N VAL A 182 2.75 -3.46 15.17
CA VAL A 182 2.13 -4.20 14.05
C VAL A 182 2.74 -5.59 13.98
N LYS A 183 1.90 -6.63 14.15
CA LYS A 183 2.30 -8.04 14.07
C LYS A 183 2.07 -8.58 12.66
N ASP A 184 0.92 -8.28 12.06
CA ASP A 184 0.58 -8.64 10.69
C ASP A 184 0.66 -7.44 9.75
N ILE A 185 1.86 -7.22 9.22
CA ILE A 185 2.14 -6.20 8.20
C ILE A 185 1.31 -6.44 6.93
N ASN A 186 1.04 -7.70 6.56
CA ASN A 186 0.33 -8.01 5.32
C ASN A 186 -1.13 -7.57 5.41
N MET A 187 -1.77 -7.73 6.58
CA MET A 187 -3.15 -7.27 6.78
C MET A 187 -3.28 -5.77 6.57
N VAL A 188 -2.39 -4.97 7.17
CA VAL A 188 -2.36 -3.51 7.00
C VAL A 188 -2.11 -3.15 5.53
N GLU A 189 -1.11 -3.77 4.93
CA GLU A 189 -0.74 -3.55 3.53
C GLU A 189 -1.91 -3.85 2.57
N GLN A 190 -2.69 -4.91 2.81
CA GLN A 190 -3.89 -5.19 2.03
C GLN A 190 -4.94 -4.09 2.19
N SER A 191 -5.17 -3.56 3.39
CA SER A 191 -6.11 -2.46 3.60
C SER A 191 -5.67 -1.18 2.86
N VAL A 192 -4.38 -0.85 2.90
CA VAL A 192 -3.79 0.27 2.13
C VAL A 192 -3.98 0.05 0.62
N ILE A 193 -3.68 -1.15 0.11
CA ILE A 193 -3.86 -1.49 -1.30
C ILE A 193 -5.34 -1.36 -1.70
N CYS A 194 -6.28 -1.85 -0.88
CA CYS A 194 -7.71 -1.67 -1.13
C CYS A 194 -8.11 -0.19 -1.25
N ALA A 195 -7.60 0.68 -0.38
CA ALA A 195 -7.84 2.12 -0.49
C ALA A 195 -7.25 2.74 -1.77
N ILE A 196 -6.04 2.33 -2.17
CA ILE A 196 -5.44 2.74 -3.46
C ILE A 196 -6.33 2.28 -4.62
N ILE A 197 -6.78 1.02 -4.63
CA ILE A 197 -7.66 0.50 -5.67
C ILE A 197 -8.96 1.30 -5.75
N SER A 198 -9.65 1.53 -4.63
CA SER A 198 -10.87 2.36 -4.58
C SER A 198 -10.65 3.74 -5.20
N LEU A 199 -9.48 4.36 -4.99
CA LEU A 199 -9.12 5.62 -5.62
C LEU A 199 -8.90 5.45 -7.13
N THR A 200 -8.08 4.49 -7.55
CA THR A 200 -7.75 4.29 -8.97
C THR A 200 -8.97 3.98 -9.83
N MET A 201 -9.99 3.31 -9.28
CA MET A 201 -11.26 3.06 -9.97
C MET A 201 -12.02 4.35 -10.32
N LYS A 202 -11.68 5.48 -9.69
CA LYS A 202 -12.26 6.80 -9.97
C LYS A 202 -11.34 7.73 -10.77
N LEU A 203 -10.12 7.31 -11.06
CA LEU A 203 -9.17 8.13 -11.80
C LEU A 203 -9.33 7.92 -13.30
N THR A 204 -9.15 9.00 -14.07
CA THR A 204 -8.88 8.90 -15.50
C THR A 204 -7.44 8.44 -15.70
N GLU A 205 -7.15 7.91 -16.89
CA GLU A 205 -5.79 7.51 -17.26
C GLU A 205 -4.76 8.64 -17.07
N THR A 206 -5.16 9.88 -17.41
CA THR A 206 -4.31 11.07 -17.26
C THR A 206 -3.96 11.41 -15.82
N MET A 207 -4.84 11.12 -14.86
CA MET A 207 -4.57 11.31 -13.43
C MET A 207 -3.82 10.11 -12.83
N PHE A 208 -4.13 8.90 -13.28
CA PHE A 208 -3.53 7.68 -12.76
C PHE A 208 -2.07 7.51 -13.17
N ARG A 209 -1.74 7.75 -14.46
CA ARG A 209 -0.40 7.54 -15.01
C ARG A 209 0.73 8.20 -14.22
N PRO A 210 0.69 9.50 -13.87
CA PRO A 210 1.75 10.13 -13.09
C PRO A 210 1.88 9.53 -11.68
N LEU A 211 0.78 9.14 -11.04
CA LEU A 211 0.81 8.49 -9.73
C LEU A 211 1.43 7.09 -9.80
N PHE A 212 1.16 6.35 -10.87
CA PHE A 212 1.77 5.05 -11.08
C PHE A 212 3.29 5.15 -11.29
N VAL A 213 3.74 6.10 -12.13
CA VAL A 213 5.18 6.34 -12.34
C VAL A 213 5.87 6.74 -11.04
N LEU A 214 5.26 7.64 -10.26
CA LEU A 214 5.76 8.01 -8.93
C LEU A 214 5.90 6.78 -7.99
N THR A 215 4.97 5.83 -8.07
CA THR A 215 5.02 4.60 -7.26
C THR A 215 6.13 3.67 -7.71
N LEU A 216 6.36 3.56 -9.02
CA LEU A 216 7.48 2.79 -9.56
C LEU A 216 8.81 3.39 -9.08
N GLU A 217 9.00 4.70 -9.24
CA GLU A 217 10.19 5.42 -8.76
C GLU A 217 10.40 5.26 -7.25
N TRP A 218 9.32 5.37 -6.46
CA TRP A 218 9.36 5.10 -5.02
C TRP A 218 9.84 3.69 -4.70
N SER A 219 9.40 2.69 -5.47
CA SER A 219 9.79 1.29 -5.27
C SER A 219 11.26 1.01 -5.58
N GLU A 220 11.84 1.78 -6.51
CA GLU A 220 13.22 1.63 -6.96
C GLU A 220 14.21 2.51 -6.19
N THR A 221 13.70 3.44 -5.38
CA THR A 221 14.53 4.31 -4.54
C THR A 221 15.28 3.45 -3.51
N LYS A 222 16.59 3.32 -3.71
CA LYS A 222 17.52 2.67 -2.77
C LYS A 222 17.74 3.62 -1.59
N PHE A 223 17.52 3.16 -0.37
CA PHE A 223 18.06 3.86 0.80
C PHE A 223 19.50 3.42 1.04
N GLU A 224 20.36 4.38 1.28
CA GLU A 224 21.65 4.16 1.92
C GLU A 224 21.39 3.78 3.38
N GLU A 225 21.04 2.52 3.62
CA GLU A 225 21.08 1.96 4.97
C GLU A 225 22.54 1.91 5.42
N ILE A 226 22.79 2.48 6.60
CA ILE A 226 24.04 2.41 7.36
C ILE A 226 24.56 0.97 7.35
N GLU A 227 25.87 0.82 7.16
CA GLU A 227 26.67 -0.31 6.67
C GLU A 227 26.47 -1.74 7.25
N SER A 228 25.39 -2.06 7.98
CA SER A 228 25.18 -3.37 8.60
C SER A 228 24.25 -4.35 7.85
N SER A 229 23.50 -3.91 6.83
CA SER A 229 22.57 -4.77 6.06
C SER A 229 22.81 -4.66 4.56
N LYS A 230 23.81 -5.38 4.03
CA LYS A 230 24.14 -5.48 2.59
C LYS A 230 23.07 -6.15 1.70
N SER A 231 21.82 -6.25 2.15
CA SER A 231 20.69 -6.53 1.27
C SER A 231 19.86 -5.26 1.17
N GLY A 232 19.92 -4.56 0.03
CA GLY A 232 18.97 -3.49 -0.23
C GLY A 232 17.56 -4.01 0.03
N SER A 233 16.84 -3.38 0.97
CA SER A 233 15.54 -3.87 1.41
C SER A 233 14.62 -4.05 0.18
N LEU A 234 14.23 -5.30 -0.08
CA LEU A 234 13.26 -5.65 -1.12
C LEU A 234 11.83 -5.31 -0.70
N ASP A 235 11.66 -4.68 0.46
CA ASP A 235 10.36 -4.49 1.08
C ASP A 235 9.44 -3.64 0.22
N ARG A 236 9.95 -2.52 -0.31
CA ARG A 236 9.21 -1.65 -1.23
C ARG A 236 8.85 -2.35 -2.52
N SER A 237 9.78 -3.13 -3.08
CA SER A 237 9.53 -3.93 -4.29
C SER A 237 8.44 -4.97 -4.05
N ILE A 238 8.45 -5.65 -2.90
CA ILE A 238 7.40 -6.59 -2.50
C ILE A 238 6.04 -5.87 -2.43
N SER A 239 5.98 -4.73 -1.73
CA SER A 239 4.76 -3.93 -1.60
C SER A 239 4.26 -3.40 -2.94
N PHE A 240 5.17 -2.95 -3.79
CA PHE A 240 4.89 -2.49 -5.13
C PHE A 240 4.28 -3.60 -5.99
N TYR A 241 4.90 -4.78 -6.06
CA TYR A 241 4.36 -5.88 -6.87
C TYR A 241 3.07 -6.48 -6.28
N LYS A 242 2.81 -6.36 -4.98
CA LYS A 242 1.48 -6.65 -4.42
C LYS A 242 0.42 -5.67 -4.95
N LEU A 243 0.74 -4.38 -4.99
CA LEU A 243 -0.12 -3.36 -5.58
C LEU A 243 -0.33 -3.60 -7.09
N VAL A 244 0.74 -3.85 -7.86
CA VAL A 244 0.67 -4.20 -9.31
C VAL A 244 -0.25 -5.39 -9.53
N ASN A 245 -0.10 -6.46 -8.74
CA ASN A 245 -0.96 -7.64 -8.82
C ASN A 245 -2.45 -7.33 -8.58
N LYS A 246 -2.75 -6.36 -7.72
CA LYS A 246 -4.13 -5.94 -7.48
C LYS A 246 -4.63 -4.98 -8.57
N LEU A 247 -3.80 -4.06 -9.06
CA LEU A 247 -4.14 -3.15 -10.15
C LEU A 247 -4.50 -3.91 -11.43
N ILE A 248 -3.67 -4.87 -11.85
CA ILE A 248 -3.93 -5.68 -13.04
C ILE A 248 -5.20 -6.54 -12.89
N GLU A 249 -5.52 -7.00 -11.67
CA GLU A 249 -6.74 -7.77 -11.41
C GLU A 249 -8.01 -6.91 -11.51
N GLN A 250 -7.93 -5.65 -11.08
CA GLN A 250 -9.06 -4.73 -11.03
C GLN A 250 -9.31 -4.04 -12.36
N HIS A 251 -8.25 -3.55 -13.02
CA HIS A 251 -8.33 -2.81 -14.28
C HIS A 251 -8.19 -3.71 -15.52
N ARG A 252 -7.72 -4.96 -15.34
CA ARG A 252 -7.56 -5.96 -16.41
C ARG A 252 -6.80 -5.40 -17.61
N SER A 253 -7.37 -5.49 -18.81
CA SER A 253 -6.73 -5.06 -20.06
C SER A 253 -6.33 -3.58 -20.07
N LEU A 254 -7.00 -2.72 -19.29
CA LEU A 254 -6.65 -1.29 -19.19
C LEU A 254 -5.30 -1.05 -18.51
N PHE A 255 -4.83 -2.01 -17.69
CA PHE A 255 -3.56 -1.89 -16.99
C PHE A 255 -2.40 -2.59 -17.72
N VAL A 256 -2.68 -3.48 -18.67
CA VAL A 256 -1.65 -4.17 -19.48
C VAL A 256 -0.63 -3.20 -20.10
N PRO A 257 -1.00 -2.05 -20.69
CA PRO A 257 -0.03 -1.11 -21.27
C PRO A 257 1.00 -0.54 -20.28
N TYR A 258 0.75 -0.61 -18.97
CA TYR A 258 1.67 -0.16 -17.94
C TYR A 258 2.80 -1.16 -17.68
N PHE A 259 2.68 -2.42 -18.10
CA PHE A 259 3.76 -3.40 -17.97
C PHE A 259 5.01 -3.02 -18.76
N LYS A 260 4.90 -2.15 -19.79
CA LYS A 260 6.08 -1.61 -20.49
C LYS A 260 7.06 -0.87 -19.56
N TYR A 261 6.57 -0.27 -18.46
CA TYR A 261 7.43 0.37 -17.45
C TYR A 261 8.03 -0.65 -16.48
N LEU A 262 7.49 -1.87 -16.44
CA LEU A 262 7.84 -2.91 -15.48
C LEU A 262 8.77 -3.97 -16.06
N ILE A 263 8.91 -4.07 -17.39
CA ILE A 263 9.70 -5.13 -18.02
C ILE A 263 11.12 -5.14 -17.51
N ASP A 264 11.80 -3.99 -17.49
CA ASP A 264 13.21 -3.92 -17.08
C ASP A 264 13.41 -4.34 -15.63
N SER A 265 12.51 -3.92 -14.73
CA SER A 265 12.55 -4.34 -13.33
C SER A 265 12.20 -5.82 -13.15
N CYS A 266 11.25 -6.36 -13.94
CA CYS A 266 10.94 -7.79 -13.93
C CYS A 266 12.14 -8.63 -14.38
N VAL A 267 12.79 -8.27 -15.47
CA VAL A 267 14.00 -8.96 -15.97
C VAL A 267 15.09 -8.90 -14.91
N ARG A 268 15.38 -7.72 -14.37
CA ARG A 268 16.38 -7.53 -13.31
C ARG A 268 16.15 -8.46 -12.11
N TYR A 269 14.96 -8.44 -11.52
CA TYR A 269 14.67 -9.25 -10.33
C TYR A 269 14.57 -10.76 -10.60
N LEU A 270 14.23 -11.18 -11.82
CA LEU A 270 14.14 -12.60 -12.21
C LEU A 270 15.51 -13.16 -12.65
N SER A 271 16.42 -12.33 -13.17
CA SER A 271 17.74 -12.73 -13.65
C SER A 271 18.86 -12.60 -12.61
N GLU A 272 18.72 -11.74 -11.61
CA GLU A 272 19.72 -11.57 -10.54
C GLU A 272 19.74 -12.80 -9.61
N ASP A 273 20.53 -13.80 -9.95
CA ASP A 273 20.89 -14.87 -9.03
C ASP A 273 22.03 -14.38 -8.12
N GLN A 274 21.73 -14.17 -6.84
CA GLN A 274 22.78 -13.88 -5.86
C GLN A 274 23.62 -15.14 -5.68
N VAL A 275 24.76 -15.18 -6.36
CA VAL A 275 25.84 -16.10 -6.02
C VAL A 275 26.34 -15.66 -4.66
N SER A 276 26.10 -16.48 -3.64
CA SER A 276 26.73 -16.28 -2.33
C SER A 276 28.24 -16.50 -2.49
N ASP A 277 28.99 -15.42 -2.70
CA ASP A 277 30.45 -15.43 -2.58
C ASP A 277 30.82 -15.55 -1.10
N SER A 278 30.62 -16.75 -0.55
CA SER A 278 31.20 -17.18 0.71
C SER A 278 32.31 -18.18 0.42
N ILE A 279 33.46 -17.70 -0.07
CA ILE A 279 34.80 -18.19 0.33
C ILE A 279 35.77 -17.02 0.11
N SER A 280 36.13 -16.39 1.21
CA SER A 280 37.43 -15.76 1.36
C SER A 280 38.51 -16.85 1.31
N SER A 281 39.41 -16.81 0.32
CA SER A 281 40.78 -17.28 0.54
C SER A 281 41.78 -16.59 -0.40
N THR A 282 42.83 -16.10 0.24
CA THR A 282 43.98 -15.32 -0.24
C THR A 282 44.72 -15.87 -1.47
N PRO A 283 45.41 -15.02 -2.26
CA PRO A 283 46.28 -15.48 -3.34
C PRO A 283 47.61 -16.01 -2.76
N LYS A 284 47.77 -17.33 -2.67
CA LYS A 284 49.09 -17.96 -2.50
C LYS A 284 49.51 -18.65 -3.79
N LYS A 285 50.54 -18.08 -4.42
CA LYS A 285 51.33 -18.66 -5.51
C LYS A 285 51.80 -20.08 -5.15
N LYS A 286 51.50 -21.10 -5.98
CA LYS A 286 52.44 -22.16 -6.41
C LYS A 286 51.82 -23.19 -7.37
N LYS A 287 52.50 -23.30 -8.53
CA LYS A 287 52.76 -24.45 -9.43
C LYS A 287 51.60 -25.22 -10.09
N ALA A 288 51.75 -25.32 -11.41
CA ALA A 288 50.90 -25.99 -12.38
C ALA A 288 50.72 -27.49 -12.13
N LYS A 289 49.48 -27.97 -12.35
CA LYS A 289 49.18 -29.30 -12.86
C LYS A 289 47.84 -29.27 -13.58
N VAL A 290 47.87 -29.60 -14.87
CA VAL A 290 46.70 -29.83 -15.72
C VAL A 290 45.98 -31.07 -15.21
N VAL A 291 44.69 -30.94 -14.91
CA VAL A 291 43.74 -32.06 -14.80
C VAL A 291 42.42 -31.59 -15.39
N ASP A 292 42.04 -32.23 -16.50
CA ASP A 292 40.71 -32.18 -17.10
C ASP A 292 39.65 -32.64 -16.09
N GLY A 293 38.56 -31.89 -16.00
CA GLY A 293 37.44 -32.23 -15.14
C GLY A 293 36.40 -31.13 -15.15
N ILE A 294 35.53 -31.17 -16.15
CA ILE A 294 34.26 -30.42 -16.17
C ILE A 294 33.51 -30.77 -14.89
N THR A 295 33.64 -29.90 -13.89
CA THR A 295 32.76 -29.92 -12.73
C THR A 295 31.96 -28.64 -12.83
N SER A 296 30.81 -28.73 -13.48
CA SER A 296 29.76 -27.73 -13.33
C SER A 296 29.35 -27.77 -11.86
N SER A 297 30.03 -26.98 -11.04
CA SER A 297 29.59 -26.65 -9.70
C SER A 297 28.28 -25.88 -9.87
N LYS A 298 27.16 -26.61 -9.90
CA LYS A 298 25.83 -26.06 -9.61
C LYS A 298 25.91 -25.47 -8.21
N ALA A 299 26.39 -24.24 -8.11
CA ALA A 299 26.20 -23.41 -6.94
C ALA A 299 24.69 -23.42 -6.71
N ARG A 300 24.25 -24.02 -5.60
CA ARG A 300 22.84 -23.92 -5.21
C ARG A 300 22.57 -22.43 -5.04
N ILE A 301 21.79 -21.86 -5.94
CA ILE A 301 21.29 -20.49 -5.81
C ILE A 301 20.40 -20.50 -4.57
N VAL A 302 20.91 -20.04 -3.43
CA VAL A 302 20.13 -19.91 -2.20
C VAL A 302 19.52 -18.52 -2.19
N LEU A 303 18.36 -18.38 -2.84
CA LEU A 303 17.58 -17.15 -2.78
C LEU A 303 17.05 -16.94 -1.36
N SER A 304 17.07 -15.69 -0.89
CA SER A 304 16.43 -15.34 0.38
C SER A 304 14.89 -15.50 0.30
N PRO A 305 14.18 -15.70 1.42
CA PRO A 305 12.72 -15.79 1.43
C PRO A 305 12.04 -14.58 0.77
N ASN A 306 12.57 -13.37 0.98
CA ASN A 306 12.06 -12.14 0.39
C ASN A 306 12.28 -12.10 -1.14
N GLN A 307 13.39 -12.62 -1.64
CA GLN A 307 13.64 -12.75 -3.08
C GLN A 307 12.67 -13.75 -3.72
N TRP A 308 12.46 -14.91 -3.10
CA TRP A 308 11.45 -15.87 -3.55
C TRP A 308 10.05 -15.26 -3.59
N HIS A 309 9.67 -14.55 -2.53
CA HIS A 309 8.37 -13.89 -2.44
C HIS A 309 8.20 -12.84 -3.54
N LEU A 310 9.21 -12.00 -3.75
CA LEU A 310 9.21 -10.98 -4.80
C LEU A 310 9.09 -11.62 -6.19
N ARG A 311 9.94 -12.62 -6.51
CA ARG A 311 9.89 -13.32 -7.80
C ARG A 311 8.51 -13.97 -8.03
N ALA A 312 7.90 -14.56 -7.01
CA ALA A 312 6.55 -15.11 -7.11
C ALA A 312 5.49 -14.04 -7.41
N LEU A 313 5.58 -12.86 -6.78
CA LEU A 313 4.68 -11.73 -7.08
C LEU A 313 4.88 -11.21 -8.51
N ILE A 314 6.12 -11.10 -8.98
CA ILE A 314 6.45 -10.68 -10.34
C ILE A 314 5.85 -11.66 -11.35
N LEU A 315 6.13 -12.96 -11.21
CA LEU A 315 5.60 -14.00 -12.08
C LEU A 315 4.07 -14.01 -12.09
N ARG A 316 3.43 -13.84 -10.93
CA ARG A 316 1.97 -13.72 -10.85
C ARG A 316 1.44 -12.50 -11.59
N SER A 317 2.13 -11.37 -11.51
CA SER A 317 1.73 -10.14 -12.22
C SER A 317 1.86 -10.30 -13.74
N LEU A 318 2.97 -10.91 -14.21
CA LEU A 318 3.18 -11.23 -15.63
C LEU A 318 2.14 -12.23 -16.15
N TYR A 319 1.85 -13.28 -15.38
CA TYR A 319 0.78 -14.22 -15.72
C TYR A 319 -0.55 -13.51 -15.91
N LYS A 320 -0.97 -12.64 -14.97
CA LYS A 320 -2.20 -11.85 -15.10
C LYS A 320 -2.16 -10.91 -16.32
N CYS A 321 -1.00 -10.29 -16.58
CA CYS A 321 -0.79 -9.45 -17.76
C CYS A 321 -1.09 -10.24 -19.05
N PHE A 322 -0.48 -11.41 -19.22
CA PHE A 322 -0.69 -12.26 -20.40
C PHE A 322 -2.14 -12.74 -20.51
N VAL A 323 -2.77 -13.10 -19.39
CA VAL A 323 -4.19 -13.50 -19.35
C VAL A 323 -5.12 -12.36 -19.78
N TYR A 324 -4.78 -11.09 -19.51
CA TYR A 324 -5.63 -9.95 -19.84
C TYR A 324 -5.27 -9.24 -21.16
N ASP A 325 -4.20 -9.66 -21.86
CA ASP A 325 -3.76 -9.10 -23.17
C ASP A 325 -4.56 -9.64 -24.37
N MET A 326 -5.62 -10.43 -24.14
CA MET A 326 -6.31 -11.22 -25.18
C MET A 326 -7.00 -10.43 -26.30
N LYS A 327 -7.22 -9.11 -26.18
CA LYS A 327 -7.99 -8.34 -27.17
C LYS A 327 -7.16 -7.53 -28.16
N ASP A 328 -5.89 -7.24 -27.85
CA ASP A 328 -5.09 -6.28 -28.63
C ASP A 328 -3.72 -6.82 -29.08
N GLN A 329 -3.20 -7.92 -28.51
CA GLN A 329 -1.84 -8.46 -28.81
C GLN A 329 -0.73 -7.38 -28.88
N LYS A 330 -0.87 -6.26 -28.17
CA LYS A 330 0.05 -5.12 -28.24
C LYS A 330 1.27 -5.32 -27.35
N PHE A 331 1.10 -6.01 -26.23
CA PHE A 331 2.20 -6.26 -25.30
C PHE A 331 3.08 -7.40 -25.80
N LEU A 332 2.46 -8.52 -26.20
CA LEU A 332 3.11 -9.66 -26.85
C LEU A 332 3.31 -9.46 -28.37
N ASP A 333 3.56 -8.23 -28.84
CA ASP A 333 3.96 -8.03 -30.24
C ASP A 333 5.39 -8.57 -30.43
N ALA A 334 5.59 -9.39 -31.47
CA ALA A 334 6.87 -10.00 -31.82
C ALA A 334 7.98 -8.96 -31.98
N SER A 335 7.64 -7.74 -32.41
CA SER A 335 8.52 -6.58 -32.52
C SER A 335 9.19 -6.20 -31.19
N ASN A 336 8.45 -6.24 -30.07
CA ASN A 336 8.94 -5.85 -28.74
C ASN A 336 9.87 -6.91 -28.12
N PHE A 337 9.63 -8.19 -28.43
CA PHE A 337 10.47 -9.30 -27.97
C PHE A 337 11.72 -9.50 -28.85
N GLN A 338 11.65 -9.22 -30.15
CA GLN A 338 12.81 -9.32 -31.04
C GLN A 338 13.82 -8.20 -30.83
N ALA A 339 13.37 -6.97 -30.56
CA ALA A 339 14.27 -5.84 -30.30
C ALA A 339 15.14 -6.05 -29.05
N SER A 340 14.53 -6.50 -27.94
CA SER A 340 15.23 -6.79 -26.68
C SER A 340 16.15 -8.01 -26.76
N ALA A 341 15.77 -9.04 -27.53
CA ALA A 341 16.63 -10.18 -27.81
C ALA A 341 17.86 -9.79 -28.67
N LEU A 342 17.65 -9.00 -29.73
CA LEU A 342 18.74 -8.59 -30.64
C LEU A 342 19.76 -7.66 -29.98
N GLU A 343 19.35 -6.83 -29.02
CA GLU A 343 20.25 -5.94 -28.29
C GLU A 343 21.15 -6.70 -27.30
N THR A 344 20.66 -7.83 -26.78
CA THR A 344 21.41 -8.73 -25.87
C THR A 344 22.38 -9.65 -26.63
N TYR A 345 22.17 -9.89 -27.94
CA TYR A 345 22.99 -10.78 -28.77
C TYR A 345 23.92 -10.07 -29.77
N ARG A 346 24.24 -8.77 -29.59
CA ARG A 346 25.41 -8.19 -30.28
C ARG A 346 26.70 -8.73 -29.69
N LEU A 347 27.05 -9.95 -30.09
CA LEU A 347 28.42 -10.45 -30.01
C LEU A 347 29.35 -9.44 -30.69
N PRO A 348 30.53 -9.13 -30.12
CA PRO A 348 31.52 -8.35 -30.83
C PRO A 348 31.95 -9.17 -32.04
N THR A 349 31.66 -8.68 -33.24
CA THR A 349 32.20 -9.26 -34.47
C THR A 349 33.71 -9.01 -34.48
N TYR A 350 34.45 -9.95 -33.89
CA TYR A 350 35.89 -10.08 -34.10
C TYR A 350 36.15 -10.27 -35.59
N GLY A 351 37.15 -9.53 -36.07
CA GLY A 351 37.34 -9.23 -37.48
C GLY A 351 37.49 -10.43 -38.40
N GLN A 352 37.00 -10.25 -39.64
CA GLN A 352 37.51 -10.97 -40.79
C GLN A 352 38.56 -10.11 -41.49
N SER A 353 39.83 -10.35 -41.14
CA SER A 353 40.91 -10.19 -42.12
C SER A 353 40.99 -11.50 -42.91
N SER A 354 40.53 -11.48 -44.16
CA SER A 354 41.07 -12.39 -45.16
C SER A 354 40.89 -11.76 -46.54
N SER A 355 42.01 -11.21 -47.01
CA SER A 355 42.35 -10.92 -48.39
C SER A 355 41.70 -11.87 -49.40
N SER A 356 40.90 -11.31 -50.30
CA SER A 356 40.75 -11.86 -51.65
C SER A 356 40.73 -10.69 -52.62
N LYS A 357 41.90 -10.44 -53.22
CA LYS A 357 42.09 -9.51 -54.34
C LYS A 357 41.21 -9.99 -55.50
N ARG A 358 40.15 -9.24 -55.83
CA ARG A 358 39.54 -9.31 -57.16
C ARG A 358 40.21 -8.26 -58.03
N GLU A 359 41.00 -8.75 -58.98
CA GLU A 359 41.49 -8.01 -60.13
C GLU A 359 40.31 -7.41 -60.89
N VAL A 360 40.36 -6.09 -61.10
CA VAL A 360 39.49 -5.38 -62.04
C VAL A 360 40.36 -5.04 -63.24
N PHE A 361 40.26 -5.86 -64.29
CA PHE A 361 40.77 -5.52 -65.61
C PHE A 361 39.93 -4.39 -66.20
N ARG A 362 40.53 -3.21 -66.33
CA ARG A 362 40.05 -2.16 -67.23
C ARG A 362 40.49 -2.52 -68.65
N TYR A 363 39.53 -2.65 -69.56
CA TYR A 363 39.78 -2.49 -70.99
C TYR A 363 39.25 -1.13 -71.43
N THR A 364 40.18 -0.22 -71.71
CA THR A 364 40.04 0.92 -72.60
C THR A 364 40.69 0.53 -73.93
N HIS A 365 40.02 0.71 -75.06
CA HIS A 365 40.56 1.00 -76.41
C HIS A 365 39.37 1.63 -77.16
N SER A 366 39.44 2.91 -77.55
CA SER A 366 39.97 3.41 -78.83
C SER A 366 38.99 3.23 -79.97
#